data_AF-A0A6A2Z3Z1-F1
#
_entry.id   AF-A0A6A2Z3Z1-F1
#
_cell.length_a   1.000
_cell.length_b   1.000
_cell.length_c   1.000
_cell.angle_alpha   90.00
_cell.angle_beta   90.00
_cell.angle_gamma   90.00
#
_symmetry.space_group_name_H-M   'P 1'
#
loop_
_entity.id
_entity.type
_entity.pdbx_description
1 polymer ?
#
loop_
_entity_poly.entity_id
_entity_poly.type
_entity_poly.pdbx_seq_one_letter_code
_entity_poly.pdbx_strand_id
1 'polypeptide(L)'
;MENSSKTTFCLQNLLFLLLPCLFFFIQYHVVPVTGDVYATPYIPRENIRIDCGSSTSVPSLDGRLWFGDVGAKFIPIEQPNNKNKSSAVKLESQLPSSVDPTPYSTARLSYSEFTYSIPLTAGPKFIRFYFHPTLYPDFADHSNKAFFSVKAGSSILLRNFSALLHARGEPKLVKEYCLYVD
;
A
#
# COMPACT_ATOMS: atom_id res chain seq x y z
N MET A 1 -76.06 19.21 7.44
CA MET A 1 -75.51 17.88 7.78
C MET A 1 -74.63 17.46 6.62
N GLU A 2 -73.35 17.80 6.69
CA GLU A 2 -72.37 17.52 5.65
C GLU A 2 -71.68 16.19 5.98
N ASN A 3 -71.89 15.17 5.14
CA ASN A 3 -71.41 13.83 5.38
C ASN A 3 -69.99 13.71 4.81
N SER A 4 -68.99 13.78 5.68
CA SER A 4 -67.57 13.66 5.31
C SER A 4 -67.25 12.20 4.96
N SER A 5 -67.25 11.90 3.66
CA SER A 5 -66.73 10.63 3.14
C SER A 5 -65.21 10.62 3.30
N LYS A 6 -64.72 10.00 4.38
CA LYS A 6 -63.30 9.73 4.57
C LYS A 6 -62.86 8.66 3.59
N THR A 7 -62.21 9.06 2.50
CA THR A 7 -61.50 8.16 1.58
C THR A 7 -60.31 7.57 2.33
N THR A 8 -60.50 6.39 2.93
CA THR A 8 -59.39 5.59 3.46
C THR A 8 -58.62 5.04 2.26
N PHE A 9 -57.66 5.82 1.76
CA PHE A 9 -56.69 5.32 0.80
C PHE A 9 -55.99 4.12 1.44
N CYS A 10 -56.28 2.92 0.92
CA CYS A 10 -55.88 1.67 1.51
C CYS A 10 -54.35 1.55 1.50
N LEU A 11 -53.71 1.71 2.67
CA LEU A 11 -52.27 1.54 2.89
C LEU A 11 -51.74 0.22 2.29
N GLN A 12 -52.61 -0.79 2.22
CA GLN A 12 -52.33 -2.11 1.68
C GLN A 12 -52.10 -2.11 0.16
N ASN A 13 -52.77 -1.22 -0.59
CA ASN A 13 -52.54 -1.06 -2.03
C ASN A 13 -51.20 -0.37 -2.32
N LEU A 14 -50.77 0.56 -1.47
CA LEU A 14 -49.47 1.21 -1.61
C LEU A 14 -48.33 0.23 -1.31
N LEU A 15 -48.50 -0.63 -0.29
CA LEU A 15 -47.54 -1.70 0.03
C LEU A 15 -47.40 -2.71 -1.13
N PHE A 16 -48.52 -3.04 -1.78
CA PHE A 16 -48.56 -3.94 -2.94
C PHE A 16 -47.84 -3.38 -4.18
N LEU A 17 -47.83 -2.05 -4.36
CA LEU A 17 -47.11 -1.38 -5.46
C LEU A 17 -45.62 -1.18 -5.15
N LEU A 18 -45.26 -0.97 -3.88
CA LEU A 18 -43.88 -0.75 -3.46
C LEU A 18 -43.06 -2.05 -3.39
N LEU A 19 -43.68 -3.18 -3.03
CA LEU A 19 -43.03 -4.50 -2.94
C LEU A 19 -42.32 -4.94 -4.25
N PRO A 20 -42.97 -4.89 -5.44
CA PRO A 20 -42.31 -5.27 -6.69
C PRO A 20 -41.20 -4.27 -7.07
N CYS A 21 -41.38 -2.97 -6.83
CA CYS A 21 -40.31 -2.00 -7.02
C CYS A 21 -39.08 -2.33 -6.18
N LEU A 22 -39.27 -2.63 -4.89
CA LEU A 22 -38.18 -3.02 -3.98
C LEU A 22 -37.48 -4.30 -4.44
N PHE A 23 -38.24 -5.28 -4.95
CA PHE A 23 -37.69 -6.51 -5.53
C PHE A 23 -36.81 -6.24 -6.76
N PHE A 24 -37.26 -5.38 -7.69
CA PHE A 24 -36.46 -4.96 -8.85
C PHE A 24 -35.23 -4.12 -8.46
N PHE A 25 -35.34 -3.26 -7.45
CA PHE A 25 -34.20 -2.51 -6.89
C PHE A 25 -33.15 -3.43 -6.26
N ILE A 26 -33.57 -4.46 -5.52
CA ILE A 26 -32.66 -5.47 -4.95
C ILE A 26 -31.96 -6.27 -6.05
N GLN A 27 -32.67 -6.63 -7.12
CA GLN A 27 -32.06 -7.34 -8.26
C GLN A 27 -31.04 -6.48 -9.02
N TYR A 28 -31.24 -5.16 -9.11
CA TYR A 28 -30.27 -4.26 -9.77
C TYR A 28 -28.98 -4.03 -8.98
N HIS A 29 -28.99 -4.26 -7.66
CA HIS A 29 -27.79 -4.10 -6.82
C HIS A 29 -26.91 -5.34 -6.74
N VAL A 30 -27.38 -6.50 -7.22
CA VAL A 30 -26.57 -7.72 -7.27
C VAL A 30 -25.97 -7.83 -8.67
N VAL A 31 -24.81 -7.21 -8.88
CA VAL A 31 -23.97 -7.54 -10.04
C VAL A 31 -23.25 -8.86 -9.70
N PRO A 32 -23.60 -9.99 -10.32
CA PRO A 32 -22.89 -11.23 -10.07
C PRO A 32 -21.47 -11.12 -10.63
N VAL A 33 -20.50 -10.93 -9.74
CA VAL A 33 -19.08 -11.05 -10.10
C VAL A 33 -18.77 -12.54 -10.19
N THR A 34 -18.88 -13.09 -11.39
CA THR A 34 -18.42 -14.46 -11.66
C THR A 34 -16.92 -14.40 -11.93
N GLY A 35 -16.11 -15.06 -11.09
CA GLY A 35 -14.70 -15.25 -11.37
C GLY A 35 -14.55 -16.36 -12.40
N ASP A 36 -13.81 -16.11 -13.48
CA ASP A 36 -13.47 -17.15 -14.44
C ASP A 36 -12.59 -18.21 -13.75
N VAL A 37 -13.13 -19.41 -13.60
CA VAL A 37 -12.51 -20.55 -12.89
C VAL A 37 -11.21 -20.98 -13.58
N TYR A 38 -10.98 -20.56 -14.83
CA TYR A 38 -9.81 -20.87 -15.64
C TYR A 38 -8.83 -19.71 -15.83
N ALA A 39 -8.97 -18.61 -15.09
CA ALA A 39 -8.02 -17.50 -15.16
C ALA A 39 -6.64 -17.94 -14.66
N THR A 40 -5.69 -18.13 -15.59
CA THR A 40 -4.28 -18.32 -15.22
C THR A 40 -3.80 -17.08 -14.45
N PRO A 41 -3.12 -17.24 -13.30
CA PRO A 41 -2.58 -16.11 -12.57
C PRO A 41 -1.68 -15.26 -13.48
N TYR A 42 -1.82 -13.95 -13.39
CA TYR A 42 -0.93 -13.05 -14.12
C TYR A 42 0.52 -13.27 -13.67
N ILE A 43 1.39 -13.59 -14.62
CA ILE A 43 2.84 -13.68 -14.38
C ILE A 43 3.46 -12.34 -14.78
N PRO A 44 3.87 -11.50 -13.81
CA PRO A 44 4.49 -10.23 -14.11
C PRO A 44 5.82 -10.42 -14.82
N ARG A 45 6.07 -9.61 -15.86
CA ARG A 45 7.35 -9.60 -16.59
C ARG A 45 8.50 -9.20 -15.68
N GLU A 46 8.29 -8.17 -14.86
CA GLU A 46 9.20 -7.79 -13.78
C GLU A 46 8.54 -7.98 -12.42
N ASN A 47 9.21 -8.70 -11.52
CA ASN A 47 8.76 -8.95 -10.16
C ASN A 47 9.89 -8.66 -9.16
N ILE A 48 10.19 -7.38 -8.98
CA ILE A 48 11.34 -6.91 -8.21
C ILE A 48 10.91 -6.56 -6.80
N ARG A 49 11.64 -7.06 -5.80
CA ARG A 49 11.44 -6.78 -4.38
C ARG A 49 12.77 -6.41 -3.75
N ILE A 50 12.81 -5.25 -3.10
CA ILE A 50 14.03 -4.71 -2.49
C ILE A 50 13.81 -4.67 -0.98
N ASP A 51 14.69 -5.33 -0.25
CA ASP A 51 14.77 -5.29 1.21
C ASP A 51 15.74 -4.19 1.62
N CYS A 52 15.17 -3.04 1.95
CA CYS A 52 15.92 -1.82 2.23
C CYS A 52 16.76 -1.97 3.49
N GLY A 53 18.07 -1.78 3.40
CA GLY A 53 19.01 -1.91 4.51
C GLY A 53 19.51 -3.33 4.79
N SER A 54 19.06 -4.33 4.04
CA SER A 54 19.57 -5.69 4.14
C SER A 54 20.79 -5.91 3.23
N SER A 55 21.77 -6.66 3.72
CA SER A 55 22.93 -7.15 2.95
C SER A 55 22.72 -8.55 2.37
N THR A 56 21.56 -9.16 2.62
CA THR A 56 21.25 -10.53 2.23
C THR A 56 19.99 -10.57 1.38
N SER A 57 19.89 -11.57 0.51
CA SER A 57 18.66 -11.82 -0.25
C SER A 57 17.99 -13.07 0.29
N VAL A 58 16.82 -12.92 0.89
CA VAL A 58 16.11 -14.00 1.60
C VAL A 58 14.63 -14.02 1.20
N PRO A 59 13.98 -15.20 1.22
CA PRO A 59 12.54 -15.28 1.03
C PRO A 59 11.79 -14.77 2.27
N SER A 60 10.68 -14.07 2.04
CA SER A 60 9.65 -13.85 3.07
C SER A 60 8.93 -15.14 3.42
N LEU A 61 8.15 -15.15 4.49
CA LEU A 61 7.33 -16.29 4.94
C LEU A 61 6.31 -16.73 3.89
N ASP A 62 5.90 -15.84 2.98
CA ASP A 62 5.06 -16.16 1.82
C ASP A 62 5.84 -16.75 0.62
N GLY A 63 7.13 -17.05 0.81
CA GLY A 63 8.01 -17.67 -0.18
C GLY A 63 8.57 -16.72 -1.24
N ARG A 64 8.25 -15.42 -1.19
CA ARG A 64 8.72 -14.45 -2.20
C ARG A 64 10.14 -14.00 -1.88
N LEU A 65 11.03 -14.06 -2.86
CA LEU A 65 12.41 -13.59 -2.72
C LEU A 65 12.48 -12.05 -2.65
N TRP A 66 13.23 -11.54 -1.67
CA TRP A 66 13.60 -10.14 -1.54
C TRP A 66 15.10 -9.96 -1.69
N PHE A 67 15.52 -8.93 -2.43
CA PHE A 67 16.93 -8.61 -2.64
C PHE A 67 17.35 -7.49 -1.69
N GLY A 68 18.36 -7.74 -0.85
CA GLY A 68 18.99 -6.69 -0.07
C GLY A 68 19.56 -5.57 -0.96
N ASP A 69 19.61 -4.34 -0.45
CA ASP A 69 20.13 -3.17 -1.17
C ASP A 69 21.60 -2.81 -0.80
N VAL A 70 22.16 -3.44 0.24
CA VAL A 70 23.54 -3.18 0.70
C VAL A 70 24.50 -4.01 -0.15
N GLY A 71 25.27 -3.34 -1.02
CA GLY A 71 26.30 -3.99 -1.85
C GLY A 71 25.76 -4.89 -2.96
N ALA A 72 24.49 -4.72 -3.33
CA ALA A 72 23.78 -5.62 -4.23
C ALA A 72 23.44 -4.97 -5.60
N LYS A 73 22.47 -5.54 -6.32
CA LYS A 73 22.03 -5.06 -7.64
C LYS A 73 21.31 -3.71 -7.61
N PHE A 74 20.59 -3.41 -6.51
CA PHE A 74 19.75 -2.22 -6.38
C PHE A 74 20.31 -1.27 -5.32
N ILE A 75 21.50 -0.76 -5.55
CA ILE A 75 22.14 0.20 -4.63
C ILE A 75 21.50 1.58 -4.82
N PRO A 76 21.12 2.28 -3.73
CA PRO A 76 20.64 3.64 -3.81
C PRO A 76 21.74 4.58 -4.34
N ILE A 77 21.35 5.43 -5.28
CA ILE A 77 22.19 6.49 -5.81
C ILE A 77 22.04 7.71 -4.89
N GLU A 78 23.16 8.21 -4.41
CA GLU A 78 23.25 9.35 -3.50
C GLU A 78 24.08 10.47 -4.13
N GLN A 79 23.83 11.72 -3.73
CA GLN A 79 24.57 12.85 -4.25
C GLN A 79 26.05 12.80 -3.82
N PRO A 80 27.01 12.94 -4.76
CA PRO A 80 28.42 13.02 -4.42
C PRO A 80 28.63 14.30 -3.60
N ASN A 81 29.18 14.15 -2.38
CA ASN A 81 29.40 15.19 -1.36
C ASN A 81 28.28 15.39 -0.32
N ASN A 82 27.25 14.54 -0.31
CA ASN A 82 26.30 14.58 0.79
C ASN A 82 26.90 13.96 2.07
N LYS A 83 27.00 14.76 3.14
CA LYS A 83 27.43 14.28 4.46
C LYS A 83 26.38 13.37 5.12
N ASN A 84 25.13 13.46 4.68
CA ASN A 84 23.99 12.72 5.20
C ASN A 84 23.60 11.61 4.23
N LYS A 85 24.51 10.65 4.03
CA LYS A 85 24.23 9.44 3.26
C LYS A 85 23.10 8.64 3.90
N SER A 86 22.42 7.84 3.09
CA SER A 86 21.39 6.94 3.62
C SER A 86 22.06 5.81 4.43
N SER A 87 21.48 5.52 5.58
CA SER A 87 21.95 4.47 6.48
C SER A 87 21.07 3.23 6.36
N ALA A 88 21.72 2.09 6.21
CA ALA A 88 21.09 0.78 6.39
C ALA A 88 21.01 0.49 7.89
N VAL A 89 19.81 0.20 8.38
CA VAL A 89 19.56 -0.07 9.80
C VAL A 89 18.85 -1.40 9.93
N LYS A 90 19.31 -2.22 10.88
CA LYS A 90 18.61 -3.42 11.33
C LYS A 90 17.87 -3.09 12.62
N LEU A 91 16.64 -3.55 12.73
CA LEU A 91 15.86 -3.36 13.93
C LEU A 91 16.40 -4.25 15.06
N GLU A 92 16.62 -3.64 16.23
CA GLU A 92 17.05 -4.36 17.43
C GLU A 92 15.86 -4.95 18.23
N SER A 93 14.68 -4.33 18.11
CA SER A 93 13.48 -4.79 18.80
C SER A 93 12.82 -5.98 18.09
N GLN A 94 12.17 -6.82 18.88
CA GLN A 94 11.42 -7.95 18.34
C GLN A 94 10.17 -7.45 17.60
N LEU A 95 10.01 -7.90 16.36
CA LEU A 95 8.77 -7.73 15.60
C LEU A 95 7.65 -8.58 16.23
N PRO A 96 6.38 -8.13 16.18
CA PRO A 96 5.26 -8.98 16.54
C PRO A 96 5.27 -10.27 15.71
N SER A 97 4.85 -11.39 16.29
CA SER A 97 4.83 -12.70 15.61
C SER A 97 3.97 -12.75 14.34
N SER A 98 3.03 -11.81 14.18
CA SER A 98 2.18 -11.65 13.00
C SER A 98 2.86 -10.89 11.84
N VAL A 99 4.05 -10.34 12.06
CA VAL A 99 4.81 -9.57 11.07
C VAL A 99 5.96 -10.41 10.55
N ASP A 100 6.02 -10.54 9.23
CA ASP A 100 7.15 -11.14 8.55
C ASP A 100 8.42 -10.32 8.80
N PRO A 101 9.53 -10.92 9.26
CA PRO A 101 10.80 -10.22 9.37
C PRO A 101 11.29 -9.64 8.04
N THR A 102 10.96 -10.24 6.90
CA THR A 102 11.34 -9.75 5.57
C THR A 102 10.12 -9.12 4.90
N PRO A 103 10.10 -7.82 4.57
CA PRO A 103 11.21 -6.84 4.60
C PRO A 103 11.19 -5.89 5.81
N TYR A 104 10.54 -6.25 6.93
CA TYR A 104 10.21 -5.28 8.01
C TYR A 104 11.24 -5.21 9.15
N SER A 105 12.24 -6.09 9.19
CA SER A 105 13.32 -6.11 10.20
C SER A 105 14.51 -5.23 9.84
N THR A 106 14.52 -4.67 8.64
CA THR A 106 15.55 -3.79 8.10
C THR A 106 14.91 -2.57 7.47
N ALA A 107 15.63 -1.44 7.47
CA ALA A 107 15.20 -0.23 6.81
C ALA A 107 16.38 0.55 6.25
N ARG A 108 16.12 1.37 5.23
CA ARG A 108 17.03 2.42 4.77
C ARG A 108 16.48 3.78 5.14
N LEU A 109 17.24 4.54 5.90
CA LEU A 109 16.85 5.85 6.44
C LEU A 109 17.76 6.92 5.85
N SER A 110 17.24 8.11 5.59
CA SER A 110 18.03 9.20 5.01
C SER A 110 17.48 10.57 5.38
N TYR A 111 18.38 11.51 5.73
CA TYR A 111 18.04 12.92 5.96
C TYR A 111 18.10 13.73 4.68
N SER A 112 18.39 13.07 3.56
CA SER A 112 18.57 13.68 2.26
C SER A 112 17.97 12.83 1.16
N GLU A 113 17.76 13.46 0.01
CA GLU A 113 17.26 12.75 -1.17
C GLU A 113 18.25 11.66 -1.62
N PHE A 114 17.69 10.50 -1.95
CA PHE A 114 18.38 9.38 -2.58
C PHE A 114 17.44 8.71 -3.58
N THR A 115 18.02 8.00 -4.55
CA THR A 115 17.27 7.50 -5.71
C THR A 115 17.55 6.03 -5.96
N TYR A 116 16.51 5.24 -6.22
CA TYR A 116 16.65 3.92 -6.83
C TYR A 116 16.48 4.02 -8.34
N SER A 117 17.43 3.43 -9.08
CA SER A 117 17.30 3.22 -10.52
C SER A 117 16.96 1.75 -10.78
N ILE A 118 15.77 1.50 -11.34
CA ILE A 118 15.26 0.15 -11.58
C ILE A 118 14.97 0.04 -13.08
N PRO A 119 15.68 -0.84 -13.82
CA PRO A 119 15.42 -1.04 -15.23
C PRO A 119 14.09 -1.79 -15.38
N LEU A 120 13.12 -1.16 -16.05
CA LEU A 120 11.78 -1.69 -16.29
C LEU A 120 11.45 -1.54 -17.77
N THR A 121 10.65 -2.46 -18.29
CA THR A 121 10.07 -2.32 -19.63
C THR A 121 8.85 -1.41 -19.61
N ALA A 122 8.52 -0.82 -20.76
CA ALA A 122 7.36 0.05 -20.90
C ALA A 122 6.05 -0.65 -20.53
N GLY A 123 5.03 0.12 -20.17
CA GLY A 123 3.70 -0.34 -19.80
C GLY A 123 3.37 -0.18 -18.31
N PRO A 124 2.16 -0.61 -17.89
CA PRO A 124 1.69 -0.44 -16.52
C PRO A 124 2.52 -1.25 -15.52
N LYS A 125 2.79 -0.67 -14.35
CA LYS A 125 3.55 -1.25 -13.25
C LYS A 125 2.87 -0.96 -11.92
N PHE A 126 2.88 -1.94 -11.03
CA PHE A 126 2.58 -1.72 -9.62
C PHE A 126 3.85 -1.35 -8.87
N ILE A 127 3.79 -0.29 -8.08
CA ILE A 127 4.82 0.06 -7.11
C ILE A 127 4.24 -0.02 -5.70
N ARG A 128 4.94 -0.74 -4.82
CA ARG A 128 4.55 -0.94 -3.42
C ARG A 128 5.65 -0.44 -2.50
N PHE A 129 5.30 0.44 -1.58
CA PHE A 129 6.18 0.87 -0.50
C PHE A 129 5.79 0.16 0.79
N TYR A 130 6.77 -0.45 1.44
CA TYR A 130 6.61 -1.20 2.69
C TYR A 130 7.25 -0.38 3.81
N PHE A 131 6.45 -0.02 4.80
CA PHE A 131 6.90 0.78 5.93
C PHE A 131 6.70 0.01 7.23
N HIS A 132 7.74 0.00 8.06
CA HIS A 132 7.67 -0.36 9.48
C HIS A 132 7.82 0.92 10.31
N PRO A 133 6.71 1.54 10.76
CA PRO A 133 6.73 2.81 11.48
C PRO A 133 7.08 2.59 12.95
N THR A 134 8.37 2.51 13.25
CA THR A 134 8.91 2.35 14.60
C THR A 134 9.95 3.42 14.91
N LEU A 135 10.47 3.41 16.13
CA LEU A 135 11.62 4.21 16.53
C LEU A 135 12.91 3.56 16.03
N TYR A 136 13.71 4.32 15.30
CA TYR A 136 15.06 3.92 14.88
C TYR A 136 16.05 4.79 15.67
N PRO A 137 16.72 4.28 16.71
CA PRO A 137 17.47 5.09 17.68
C PRO A 137 18.48 6.06 17.05
N ASP A 138 19.27 5.60 16.08
CA ASP A 138 20.28 6.41 15.38
C ASP A 138 19.68 7.47 14.45
N PHE A 139 18.37 7.43 14.26
CA PHE A 139 17.58 8.31 13.41
C PHE A 139 16.47 9.05 14.18
N ALA A 140 16.40 8.85 15.50
CA ALA A 140 15.34 9.35 16.36
C ALA A 140 15.76 10.68 16.98
N ASP A 141 15.32 11.77 16.39
CA ASP A 141 15.02 12.96 17.19
C ASP A 141 13.58 12.80 17.70
N HIS A 142 13.42 12.69 19.02
CA HIS A 142 12.13 12.46 19.68
C HIS A 142 11.06 13.52 19.36
N SER A 143 11.45 14.66 18.77
CA SER A 143 10.55 15.71 18.28
C SER A 143 10.16 15.58 16.80
N ASN A 144 10.91 14.82 15.99
CA ASN A 144 10.79 14.75 14.54
C ASN A 144 10.16 13.43 14.07
N LYS A 145 8.84 13.44 13.88
CA LYS A 145 8.18 12.39 13.08
C LYS A 145 8.77 12.42 11.67
N ALA A 146 9.16 11.28 11.12
CA ALA A 146 9.66 11.22 9.74
C ALA A 146 8.56 11.68 8.76
N PHE A 147 8.83 12.79 8.07
CA PHE A 147 8.01 13.31 6.96
C PHE A 147 8.86 13.37 5.71
N PHE A 148 8.38 12.76 4.63
CA PHE A 148 9.11 12.71 3.37
C PHE A 148 8.16 12.71 2.17
N SER A 149 8.73 12.86 0.98
CA SER A 149 8.00 12.74 -0.28
C SER A 149 8.69 11.70 -1.15
N VAL A 150 7.92 11.01 -1.98
CA VAL A 150 8.43 10.01 -2.92
C VAL A 150 7.94 10.35 -4.31
N LYS A 151 8.87 10.36 -5.26
CA LYS A 151 8.60 10.54 -6.69
C LYS A 151 8.99 9.27 -7.44
N ALA A 152 8.24 8.96 -8.48
CA ALA A 152 8.59 7.94 -9.47
C ALA A 152 8.42 8.57 -10.85
N GLY A 153 9.52 8.75 -11.57
CA GLY A 153 9.54 9.57 -12.79
C GLY A 153 9.01 10.98 -12.53
N SER A 154 8.04 11.42 -13.33
CA SER A 154 7.37 12.72 -13.20
C SER A 154 6.26 12.75 -12.14
N SER A 155 5.90 11.60 -11.55
CA SER A 155 4.77 11.48 -10.64
C SER A 155 5.19 11.57 -9.17
N ILE A 156 4.46 12.37 -8.38
CA ILE A 156 4.59 12.41 -6.91
C ILE A 156 3.61 11.39 -6.32
N LEU A 157 4.12 10.36 -5.65
CA LEU A 157 3.31 9.28 -5.07
C LEU A 157 2.97 9.54 -3.60
N LEU A 158 3.93 10.11 -2.88
CA LEU A 158 3.81 10.50 -1.48
C LEU A 158 4.28 11.94 -1.34
N ARG A 159 3.53 12.75 -0.59
CA ARG A 159 3.85 14.16 -0.32
C ARG A 159 3.65 14.46 1.15
N ASN A 160 4.68 15.00 1.79
CA ASN A 160 4.66 15.30 3.24
C ASN A 160 4.09 14.13 4.07
N PHE A 161 4.53 12.93 3.75
CA PHE A 161 3.96 11.69 4.25
C PHE A 161 4.69 11.23 5.50
N SER A 162 3.91 10.81 6.51
CA SER A 162 4.42 10.13 7.70
C SER A 162 3.80 8.74 7.83
N ALA A 163 4.63 7.70 7.76
CA ALA A 163 4.17 6.31 7.91
C ALA A 163 3.53 6.08 9.29
N LEU A 164 4.08 6.66 10.35
CA LEU A 164 3.56 6.56 11.71
C LEU A 164 2.11 7.05 11.83
N LEU A 165 1.82 8.23 11.25
CA LEU A 165 0.47 8.80 11.30
C LEU A 165 -0.53 8.00 10.43
N HIS A 166 -0.06 7.40 9.34
CA HIS A 166 -0.92 6.65 8.43
C HIS A 166 -1.16 5.21 8.85
N ALA A 167 -0.24 4.61 9.60
CA ALA A 167 -0.38 3.24 10.09
C ALA A 167 -1.41 3.12 11.22
N ARG A 168 -1.76 4.22 11.90
CA ARG A 168 -2.81 4.25 12.95
C ARG A 168 -2.63 3.17 14.04
N GLY A 169 -1.39 2.89 14.41
CA GLY A 169 -1.04 1.89 15.43
C GLY A 169 -0.71 0.50 14.86
N GLU A 170 -0.89 0.28 13.56
CA GLU A 170 -0.49 -0.97 12.92
C GLU A 170 1.03 -1.11 12.84
N PRO A 171 1.57 -2.33 13.02
CA PRO A 171 3.01 -2.56 13.01
C PRO A 171 3.62 -2.46 11.60
N LYS A 172 2.79 -2.48 10.55
CA LYS A 172 3.24 -2.35 9.16
C LYS A 172 2.24 -1.54 8.34
N LEU A 173 2.74 -0.85 7.33
CA LEU A 173 1.94 -0.11 6.37
C LEU A 173 2.44 -0.40 4.96
N VAL A 174 1.52 -0.68 4.04
CA VAL A 174 1.82 -0.83 2.62
C VAL A 174 1.07 0.24 1.84
N LYS A 175 1.77 0.92 0.93
CA LYS A 175 1.17 1.84 -0.05
C LYS A 175 1.40 1.31 -1.45
N GLU A 176 0.33 1.08 -2.19
CA GLU A 176 0.36 0.58 -3.57
C GLU A 176 -0.12 1.66 -4.53
N TYR A 177 0.57 1.77 -5.66
CA TYR A 177 0.21 2.64 -6.78
C TYR A 177 0.37 1.89 -8.10
N CYS A 178 -0.44 2.27 -9.09
CA CYS A 178 -0.27 1.85 -10.47
C CYS A 178 0.25 3.04 -11.29
N LEU A 179 1.33 2.83 -12.04
CA LEU A 179 1.98 3.85 -12.87
C LEU A 179 2.25 3.27 -14.25
N TYR A 180 2.27 4.13 -15.24
CA TYR A 180 2.73 3.77 -16.58
C TYR A 180 4.20 4.16 -16.72
N VAL A 181 5.03 3.23 -17.20
CA VAL A 181 6.42 3.50 -17.58
C VAL A 181 6.46 3.61 -19.10
N ASP A 182 7.01 4.71 -19.61
CA ASP A 182 7.17 4.95 -21.05
C ASP A 182 8.47 4.34 -21.59
#